data_AF-A0A7C1EAM3-F1
#
_entry.id   AF-A0A7C1EAM3-F1
#
_cell.length_a   1.000
_cell.length_b   1.000
_cell.length_c   1.000
_cell.angle_alpha   90.00
_cell.angle_beta   90.00
_cell.angle_gamma   90.00
#
_symmetry.space_group_name_H-M   'P 1'
#
loop_
_entity.id
_entity.type
_entity.pdbx_description
1 polymer ?
#
loop_
_entity_poly.entity_id
_entity_poly.type
_entity_poly.pdbx_seq_one_letter_code
_entity_poly.pdbx_strand_id
1 'polypeptide(L)'
;MAGGISYGEFVARARRELHGNGWAPSESFSDLGDLAVERTDTAVLVTTGRILVVRQGDGLSKDEVVALLREAHRRLESTSPLFPATCTVVFVFTGSTPLDWVVRRTQVGSLLRSAYAVAWAVVLPEKRLAVHRGTPAFGSGAEEIRTALTSLQ
;
A
#
# COMPACT_ATOMS: atom_id res chain seq x y z
N MET A 1 -6.37 -13.51 -26.66
CA MET A 1 -5.90 -12.40 -25.80
C MET A 1 -6.31 -12.74 -24.39
N ALA A 2 -5.35 -13.01 -23.50
CA ALA A 2 -5.68 -13.37 -22.12
C ALA A 2 -6.29 -12.15 -21.42
N GLY A 3 -7.56 -12.24 -21.01
CA GLY A 3 -8.28 -11.20 -20.29
C GLY A 3 -7.70 -11.00 -18.89
N GLY A 4 -6.66 -10.19 -18.79
CA GLY A 4 -6.11 -9.72 -17.52
C GLY A 4 -6.96 -8.57 -16.96
N ILE A 5 -6.99 -8.42 -15.64
CA ILE A 5 -7.69 -7.31 -14.99
C ILE A 5 -6.95 -6.02 -15.32
N SER A 6 -7.67 -4.97 -15.68
CA SER A 6 -7.06 -3.65 -15.91
C SER A 6 -6.67 -2.99 -14.58
N TYR A 7 -5.75 -2.02 -14.63
CA TYR A 7 -5.40 -1.23 -13.44
C TYR A 7 -6.63 -0.55 -12.81
N GLY A 8 -7.46 0.12 -13.62
CA GLY A 8 -8.66 0.79 -13.13
C GLY A 8 -9.67 -0.19 -12.51
N GLU A 9 -9.82 -1.36 -13.10
CA GLU A 9 -10.66 -2.42 -12.55
C GLU A 9 -10.12 -2.95 -11.21
N PHE A 10 -8.80 -3.16 -11.10
CA PHE A 10 -8.15 -3.52 -9.85
C PHE A 10 -8.39 -2.48 -8.76
N VAL A 11 -8.18 -1.18 -9.04
CA VAL A 11 -8.38 -0.10 -8.07
C VAL A 11 -9.84 -0.02 -7.62
N ALA A 12 -10.79 -0.17 -8.54
CA ALA A 12 -12.21 -0.18 -8.20
C ALA A 12 -12.59 -1.36 -7.29
N ARG A 13 -12.02 -2.54 -7.53
CA ARG A 13 -12.20 -3.72 -6.68
C ARG A 13 -11.54 -3.55 -5.32
N ALA A 14 -10.29 -3.12 -5.27
CA ALA A 14 -9.56 -2.85 -4.04
C ALA A 14 -10.32 -1.85 -3.14
N ARG A 15 -10.83 -0.76 -3.73
CA ARG A 15 -11.69 0.20 -3.02
C ARG A 15 -12.91 -0.45 -2.40
N ARG A 16 -13.61 -1.31 -3.16
CA ARG A 16 -14.81 -2.01 -2.68
C ARG A 16 -14.48 -2.93 -1.50
N GLU A 17 -13.43 -3.74 -1.63
CA GLU A 17 -13.00 -4.68 -0.58
C GLU A 17 -12.55 -3.93 0.68
N LEU A 18 -11.76 -2.87 0.53
CA LEU A 18 -11.29 -2.05 1.64
C LEU A 18 -12.47 -1.35 2.35
N HIS A 19 -13.37 -0.70 1.61
CA HIS A 19 -14.55 -0.08 2.22
C HIS A 19 -15.46 -1.10 2.91
N GLY A 20 -15.67 -2.28 2.30
CA GLY A 20 -16.44 -3.37 2.91
C GLY A 20 -15.85 -3.88 4.24
N ASN A 21 -14.55 -3.69 4.44
CA ASN A 21 -13.81 -4.09 5.64
C ASN A 21 -13.46 -2.90 6.56
N GLY A 22 -14.23 -1.81 6.50
CA GLY A 22 -14.15 -0.71 7.46
C GLY A 22 -13.01 0.29 7.24
N TRP A 23 -12.42 0.31 6.05
CA TRP A 23 -11.51 1.37 5.63
C TRP A 23 -12.29 2.56 5.06
N ALA A 24 -11.89 3.79 5.41
CA ALA A 24 -12.48 5.03 4.92
C ALA A 24 -11.50 5.75 3.96
N PRO A 25 -11.98 6.60 3.04
CA PRO A 25 -11.10 7.44 2.23
C PRO A 25 -10.20 8.32 3.11
N SER A 26 -8.90 8.43 2.75
CA SER A 26 -7.95 9.30 3.46
C SER A 26 -7.67 10.56 2.64
N GLU A 27 -8.13 11.72 3.13
CA GLU A 27 -7.89 13.01 2.47
C GLU A 27 -6.41 13.40 2.53
N SER A 28 -5.76 13.12 3.68
CA SER A 28 -4.36 13.48 3.95
C SER A 28 -3.33 12.75 3.07
N PHE A 29 -3.74 11.67 2.39
CA PHE A 29 -2.87 10.86 1.54
C PHE A 29 -3.41 10.73 0.10
N SER A 30 -4.50 11.43 -0.22
CA SER A 30 -5.24 11.30 -1.48
C SER A 30 -4.44 11.66 -2.74
N ASP A 31 -3.45 12.54 -2.64
CA ASP A 31 -2.56 12.95 -3.73
C ASP A 31 -1.37 11.99 -3.96
N LEU A 32 -1.14 11.03 -3.06
CA LEU A 32 -0.04 10.08 -3.18
C LEU A 32 -0.35 8.89 -4.09
N GLY A 33 -1.62 8.65 -4.42
CA GLY A 33 -2.03 7.56 -5.29
C GLY A 33 -3.47 7.69 -5.78
N ASP A 34 -3.89 6.75 -6.62
CA ASP A 34 -5.23 6.71 -7.22
C ASP A 34 -6.31 6.22 -6.25
N LEU A 35 -5.88 5.62 -5.14
CA LEU A 35 -6.71 5.27 -4.00
C LEU A 35 -5.88 5.50 -2.73
N ALA A 36 -6.41 6.25 -1.78
CA ALA A 36 -5.87 6.36 -0.44
C ALA A 36 -6.99 6.10 0.56
N VAL A 37 -6.77 5.14 1.44
CA VAL A 37 -7.72 4.79 2.50
C VAL A 37 -7.00 4.71 3.84
N GLU A 38 -7.75 4.95 4.89
CA GLU A 38 -7.32 4.85 6.26
C GLU A 38 -8.27 4.03 7.10
N ARG A 39 -7.71 3.39 8.12
CA ARG A 39 -8.44 2.65 9.12
C ARG A 39 -7.82 2.92 10.47
N THR A 40 -8.67 3.14 11.45
CA THR A 40 -8.26 3.29 12.84
C THR A 40 -8.66 2.03 13.59
N ASP A 41 -7.69 1.37 14.20
CA ASP A 41 -7.96 0.22 15.07
C ASP A 41 -7.68 0.63 16.52
N THR A 42 -8.72 0.55 17.34
CA THR A 42 -8.68 0.85 18.77
C THR A 42 -8.66 -0.45 19.56
N ALA A 43 -7.53 -0.76 20.19
CA ALA A 43 -7.40 -1.93 21.06
C ALA A 43 -7.13 -1.47 22.50
N VAL A 44 -8.14 -1.61 23.37
CA VAL A 44 -8.18 -1.44 24.85
C VAL A 44 -7.60 -0.12 25.42
N LEU A 45 -6.40 0.33 25.02
CA LEU A 45 -5.73 1.56 25.44
C LEU A 45 -4.89 2.23 24.33
N VAL A 46 -4.73 1.60 23.16
CA VAL A 46 -3.92 2.13 22.05
C VAL A 46 -4.77 2.23 20.79
N THR A 47 -4.80 3.42 20.21
CA THR A 47 -5.39 3.65 18.89
C THR A 47 -4.26 3.69 17.87
N THR A 48 -4.33 2.82 16.86
CA THR A 48 -3.38 2.77 15.75
C THR A 48 -4.02 3.21 14.45
N GLY A 49 -3.37 4.13 13.76
CA GLY A 49 -3.75 4.52 12.40
C GLY A 49 -3.10 3.61 11.36
N ARG A 50 -3.85 3.23 10.34
CA ARG A 50 -3.34 2.47 9.20
C ARG A 50 -3.78 3.17 7.94
N ILE A 51 -2.82 3.46 7.07
CA ILE A 51 -3.02 4.10 5.79
C ILE A 51 -2.60 3.10 4.72
N LEU A 52 -3.40 2.97 3.67
CA LEU A 52 -3.08 2.20 2.49
C LEU A 52 -3.28 3.09 1.26
N VAL A 53 -2.21 3.26 0.49
CA VAL A 53 -2.21 4.02 -0.77
C VAL A 53 -1.96 3.04 -1.91
N VAL A 54 -2.79 3.08 -2.96
CA VAL A 54 -2.59 2.31 -4.20
C VAL A 54 -2.22 3.27 -5.31
N ARG A 55 -1.14 2.95 -6.04
CA ARG A 55 -0.64 3.77 -7.15
C ARG A 55 -0.17 2.87 -8.30
N GLN A 56 -0.29 3.36 -9.53
CA GLN A 56 0.33 2.72 -10.68
C GLN A 56 1.86 2.75 -10.54
N GLY A 57 2.49 1.59 -10.69
CA GLY A 57 3.93 1.40 -10.58
C GLY A 57 4.68 1.44 -11.91
N ASP A 58 3.99 1.25 -13.04
CA ASP A 58 4.62 1.19 -14.35
C ASP A 58 5.36 2.50 -14.66
N GLY A 59 6.62 2.39 -15.08
CA GLY A 59 7.46 3.54 -15.43
C GLY A 59 8.10 4.28 -14.25
N LEU A 60 7.77 3.93 -13.00
CA LEU A 60 8.41 4.54 -11.84
C LEU A 60 9.87 4.11 -11.70
N SER A 61 10.75 5.09 -11.53
CA SER A 61 12.13 4.89 -11.11
C SER A 61 12.21 4.53 -9.63
N LYS A 62 13.37 3.99 -9.24
CA LYS A 62 13.67 3.70 -7.82
C LYS A 62 13.59 4.97 -6.96
N ASP A 63 14.07 6.09 -7.47
CA ASP A 63 14.12 7.35 -6.71
C ASP A 63 12.72 7.92 -6.49
N GLU A 64 11.81 7.76 -7.46
CA GLU A 64 10.40 8.14 -7.30
C GLU A 64 9.69 7.28 -6.24
N VAL A 65 9.93 5.96 -6.24
CA VAL A 65 9.39 5.07 -5.19
C VAL A 65 9.91 5.49 -3.81
N VAL A 66 11.20 5.78 -3.68
CA VAL A 66 11.79 6.23 -2.41
C VAL A 66 11.25 7.61 -2.00
N ALA A 67 11.07 8.53 -2.93
CA ALA A 67 10.50 9.85 -2.66
C ALA A 67 9.06 9.75 -2.13
N LEU A 68 8.22 8.90 -2.74
CA LEU A 68 6.86 8.64 -2.29
C LEU A 68 6.82 8.07 -0.87
N LEU A 69 7.69 7.10 -0.56
CA LEU A 69 7.78 6.53 0.79
C LEU A 69 8.24 7.57 1.82
N ARG A 70 9.19 8.44 1.47
CA ARG A 70 9.63 9.54 2.34
C ARG A 70 8.54 10.57 2.58
N GLU A 71 7.75 10.88 1.55
CA GLU A 71 6.60 11.78 1.66
C GLU A 71 5.53 11.18 2.58
N ALA A 72 5.15 9.92 2.37
CA ALA A 72 4.21 9.21 3.24
C ALA A 72 4.70 9.20 4.69
N HIS A 73 5.98 8.93 4.93
CA HIS A 73 6.56 8.95 6.26
C HIS A 73 6.48 10.33 6.92
N ARG A 74 6.83 11.41 6.20
CA ARG A 74 6.78 12.79 6.72
C ARG A 74 5.37 13.17 7.19
N ARG A 75 4.34 12.73 6.47
CA ARG A 75 2.94 12.98 6.85
C ARG A 75 2.54 12.24 8.12
N LEU A 76 3.04 11.03 8.30
CA LEU A 76 2.84 10.28 9.54
C LEU A 76 3.53 10.96 10.73
N GLU A 77 4.73 11.53 10.54
CA GLU A 77 5.41 12.29 11.60
C GLU A 77 4.66 13.57 12.00
N SER A 78 3.92 14.19 11.07
CA SER A 78 3.02 15.31 11.40
C SER A 78 1.73 14.88 12.12
N THR A 79 1.47 13.57 12.24
CA THR A 79 0.31 13.04 12.96
C THR A 79 0.66 12.86 14.44
N SER A 80 -0.28 13.16 15.34
CA SER A 80 -0.02 13.19 16.81
C SER A 80 0.71 11.94 17.32
N PRO A 81 1.79 12.09 18.11
CA PRO A 81 2.62 10.98 18.58
C PRO A 81 1.88 10.01 19.53
N LEU A 82 0.67 10.37 19.97
CA LEU A 82 -0.17 9.55 20.85
C LEU A 82 -0.79 8.35 20.11
N PHE A 83 -0.81 8.35 18.77
CA PHE A 83 -1.42 7.30 17.97
C PHE A 83 -0.45 6.82 16.89
N PRO A 84 0.26 5.69 17.08
CA PRO A 84 1.19 5.19 16.09
C PRO A 84 0.43 4.91 14.79
N ALA A 85 0.88 5.54 13.70
CA ALA A 85 0.29 5.40 12.38
C ALA A 85 1.27 4.74 11.41
N THR A 86 0.77 3.83 10.58
CA THR A 86 1.56 3.16 9.55
C THR A 86 0.97 3.45 8.17
N CYS A 87 1.81 3.59 7.14
CA CYS A 87 1.40 3.75 5.76
C CYS A 87 2.00 2.64 4.89
N THR A 88 1.16 1.95 4.15
CA THR A 88 1.55 0.98 3.13
C THR A 88 1.26 1.56 1.75
N VAL A 89 2.29 1.74 0.93
CA VAL A 89 2.13 2.17 -0.47
C VAL A 89 2.21 0.93 -1.37
N VAL A 90 1.11 0.61 -2.04
CA VAL A 90 0.94 -0.53 -2.95
C VAL A 90 1.17 -0.07 -4.38
N PHE A 91 2.29 -0.46 -4.97
CA PHE A 91 2.60 -0.20 -6.37
C PHE A 91 2.05 -1.31 -7.26
N VAL A 92 1.23 -0.94 -8.24
CA VAL A 92 0.55 -1.89 -9.14
C VAL A 92 1.20 -1.86 -10.53
N PHE A 93 1.71 -2.99 -10.97
CA PHE A 93 2.37 -3.16 -12.25
C PHE A 93 1.48 -3.93 -13.21
N THR A 94 1.32 -3.40 -14.42
CA THR A 94 0.55 -4.04 -15.50
C THR A 94 1.42 -4.88 -16.44
N GLY A 95 2.76 -4.73 -16.37
CA GLY A 95 3.74 -5.53 -17.09
C GLY A 95 4.63 -6.41 -16.19
N SER A 96 5.57 -7.14 -16.80
CA SER A 96 6.59 -7.89 -16.07
C SER A 96 7.63 -6.94 -15.48
N THR A 97 7.64 -6.83 -14.16
CA THR A 97 8.58 -5.97 -13.42
C THR A 97 9.37 -6.83 -12.44
N PRO A 98 10.69 -6.59 -12.24
CA PRO A 98 11.44 -7.31 -11.24
C PRO A 98 10.99 -6.92 -9.82
N LEU A 99 9.95 -7.60 -9.34
CA LEU A 99 9.34 -7.52 -8.00
C LEU A 99 10.33 -7.47 -6.84
N ASP A 100 11.51 -8.05 -7.02
CA ASP A 100 12.53 -8.11 -6.00
C ASP A 100 13.12 -6.73 -5.65
N TRP A 101 13.11 -5.71 -6.53
CA TRP A 101 13.61 -4.40 -6.11
C TRP A 101 12.59 -3.61 -5.27
N VAL A 102 11.30 -3.71 -5.59
CA VAL A 102 10.21 -3.02 -4.87
C VAL A 102 9.95 -3.65 -3.50
N VAL A 103 10.22 -4.94 -3.33
CA VAL A 103 9.93 -5.66 -2.07
C VAL A 103 11.18 -6.11 -1.30
N ARG A 104 12.28 -6.50 -1.98
CA ARG A 104 13.55 -6.86 -1.31
C ARG A 104 14.56 -5.72 -1.21
N ARG A 105 14.47 -4.66 -2.04
CA ARG A 105 15.43 -3.52 -2.06
C ARG A 105 14.83 -2.14 -1.78
N THR A 106 13.56 -2.05 -1.41
CA THR A 106 13.00 -0.90 -0.69
C THR A 106 13.18 -1.04 0.82
N GLN A 107 14.10 -1.91 1.26
CA GLN A 107 14.93 -1.50 2.38
C GLN A 107 15.74 -0.31 1.88
N VAL A 108 15.30 0.89 2.24
CA VAL A 108 16.16 2.05 2.10
C VAL A 108 17.35 1.78 3.01
N GLY A 109 18.45 1.28 2.41
CA GLY A 109 19.68 0.96 3.12
C GLY A 109 20.07 2.13 4.00
N SER A 110 20.17 1.88 5.31
CA SER A 110 20.39 2.84 6.40
C SER A 110 19.26 3.79 6.83
N LEU A 111 18.13 3.88 6.12
CA LEU A 111 16.98 4.71 6.55
C LEU A 111 15.99 3.96 7.47
N LEU A 112 16.32 2.72 7.83
CA LEU A 112 15.57 1.85 8.74
C LEU A 112 15.83 2.17 10.23
N ARG A 113 15.40 3.35 10.66
CA ARG A 113 14.70 3.48 11.96
C ARG A 113 13.24 3.95 11.81
N SER A 114 12.75 4.19 10.59
CA SER A 114 11.38 4.67 10.38
C SER A 114 10.39 3.51 10.29
N ALA A 115 9.82 3.12 11.44
CA ALA A 115 8.86 2.03 11.59
C ALA A 115 7.44 2.34 11.07
N TYR A 116 7.28 3.29 10.15
CA TYR A 116 5.98 3.91 9.85
C TYR A 116 5.55 3.85 8.38
N ALA A 117 6.44 3.67 7.39
CA ALA A 117 6.01 3.57 5.97
C ALA A 117 6.74 2.45 5.19
N VAL A 118 6.00 1.67 4.38
CA VAL A 118 6.55 0.55 3.58
C VAL A 118 5.95 0.48 2.18
N ALA A 119 6.66 -0.20 1.26
CA ALA A 119 6.18 -0.50 -0.08
C ALA A 119 5.74 -1.96 -0.24
N TRP A 120 4.63 -2.17 -0.95
CA TRP A 120 4.17 -3.44 -1.49
C TRP A 120 4.15 -3.40 -3.01
N ALA A 121 4.13 -4.57 -3.65
CA ALA A 121 4.04 -4.68 -5.09
C ALA A 121 2.93 -5.65 -5.50
N VAL A 122 2.10 -5.22 -6.45
CA VAL A 122 1.08 -6.03 -7.12
C VAL A 122 1.47 -6.19 -8.58
N VAL A 123 1.45 -7.41 -9.11
CA VAL A 123 1.66 -7.68 -10.54
C VAL A 123 0.40 -8.30 -11.10
N LEU A 124 -0.35 -7.52 -11.87
CA LEU A 124 -1.66 -7.92 -12.38
C LEU A 124 -1.60 -9.15 -13.30
N PRO A 125 -0.66 -9.25 -14.26
CA PRO A 125 -0.57 -10.44 -15.10
C PRO A 125 -0.32 -11.74 -14.32
N GLU A 126 0.40 -11.65 -13.20
CA GLU A 126 0.73 -12.79 -12.32
C GLU A 126 -0.31 -13.02 -11.22
N LYS A 127 -1.32 -12.14 -11.08
CA LYS A 127 -2.25 -12.10 -9.94
C LYS A 127 -1.53 -12.20 -8.59
N ARG A 128 -0.37 -11.53 -8.49
CA ARG A 128 0.56 -11.72 -7.38
C ARG A 128 0.69 -10.46 -6.56
N LEU A 129 0.51 -10.61 -5.24
CA LEU A 129 0.87 -9.61 -4.24
C LEU A 129 2.16 -10.02 -3.54
N ALA A 130 3.17 -9.16 -3.62
CA ALA A 130 4.39 -9.26 -2.85
C ALA A 130 4.36 -8.21 -1.72
N VAL A 131 4.20 -8.70 -0.49
CA VAL A 131 4.13 -7.88 0.72
C VAL A 131 5.49 -7.74 1.40
N HIS A 132 5.70 -6.62 2.07
CA HIS A 132 6.84 -6.43 2.96
C HIS A 132 6.80 -7.46 4.10
N ARG A 133 7.93 -8.15 4.35
CA ARG A 133 8.08 -9.05 5.50
C ARG A 133 8.47 -8.23 6.72
N GLY A 134 7.51 -7.89 7.58
CA GLY A 134 7.73 -7.02 8.74
C GLY A 134 6.63 -7.12 9.80
N THR A 135 6.39 -6.01 10.52
CA THR A 135 5.42 -5.96 11.61
C THR A 135 3.98 -6.26 11.13
N PRO A 136 3.11 -6.87 11.97
CA PRO A 136 1.74 -7.21 11.59
C PRO A 136 0.89 -6.02 11.14
N ALA A 137 1.16 -4.82 11.68
CA ALA A 137 0.49 -3.58 11.30
C ALA A 137 0.61 -3.31 9.79
N PHE A 138 1.78 -3.61 9.21
CA PHE A 138 1.96 -3.46 7.76
C PHE A 138 1.18 -4.48 6.96
N GLY A 139 0.82 -5.64 7.52
CA GLY A 139 0.00 -6.68 6.89
C GLY A 139 -1.48 -6.34 6.72
N SER A 140 -1.98 -5.29 7.38
CA SER A 140 -3.38 -4.88 7.28
C SER A 140 -3.72 -4.44 5.86
N GLY A 141 -4.85 -4.88 5.32
CA GLY A 141 -5.24 -4.57 3.94
C GLY A 141 -4.74 -5.61 2.92
N ALA A 142 -3.85 -6.54 3.31
CA ALA A 142 -3.30 -7.53 2.38
C ALA A 142 -4.38 -8.48 1.84
N GLU A 143 -5.32 -8.92 2.68
CA GLU A 143 -6.39 -9.82 2.26
C GLU A 143 -7.36 -9.13 1.30
N GLU A 144 -7.72 -7.87 1.57
CA GLU A 144 -8.56 -7.05 0.69
C GLU A 144 -7.90 -6.87 -0.68
N ILE A 145 -6.58 -6.62 -0.71
CA ILE A 145 -5.81 -6.52 -1.95
C ILE A 145 -5.71 -7.88 -2.68
N ARG A 146 -5.54 -8.99 -1.94
CA ARG A 146 -5.54 -10.35 -2.53
C ARG A 146 -6.90 -10.69 -3.13
N THR A 147 -7.99 -10.41 -2.43
CA THR A 147 -9.36 -10.60 -2.93
C THR A 147 -9.58 -9.79 -4.20
N ALA A 148 -9.15 -8.52 -4.22
CA ALA A 148 -9.23 -7.69 -5.43
C ALA A 148 -8.46 -8.26 -6.64
N LEU A 149 -7.36 -9.01 -6.41
CA LEU A 149 -6.59 -9.70 -7.45
C LEU A 149 -7.26 -10.98 -7.97
N THR A 150 -7.93 -11.72 -7.09
CA THR A 150 -8.42 -13.07 -7.40
C THR A 150 -9.84 -13.12 -7.88
N SER A 151 -10.68 -12.13 -7.53
CA SER A 151 -12.12 -12.15 -7.84
C SER A 151 -12.39 -12.23 -9.34
N LEU A 152 -12.59 -13.44 -9.85
CA LEU A 152 -13.28 -13.70 -11.10
C LEU A 152 -14.77 -13.62 -10.78
N GLN A 153 -15.49 -12.72 -11.44
CA GLN A 153 -16.88 -12.98 -11.80
C GLN A 153 -16.88 -13.37 -13.26
#